data_AF-A0A3S5F3D3-F1
#
_entry.id   AF-A0A3S5F3D3-F1
#
_cell.length_a   1.000
_cell.length_b   1.000
_cell.length_c   1.000
_cell.angle_alpha   90.00
_cell.angle_beta   90.00
_cell.angle_gamma   90.00
#
_symmetry.space_group_name_H-M   'P 1'
#
loop_
_entity.id
_entity.type
_entity.pdbx_description
1 polymer ?
#
loop_
_entity_poly.entity_id
_entity_poly.type
_entity_poly.pdbx_seq_one_letter_code
_entity_poly.pdbx_strand_id
1 'polypeptide(L)'
;MKLKPNYYKDRVCLNVLAGSKANAQDIYNAAQGHVLVGVLSKNYPDVESAVADMSRYARLIENALSVGLGLAIPSSRIWSA
;
A
#
# COMPACT_ATOMS: atom_id res chain seq x y z
N MET A 1 -13.65 5.66 -5.21
CA MET A 1 -12.39 4.90 -5.09
C MET A 1 -12.67 3.44 -5.41
N LYS A 2 -11.80 2.76 -6.19
CA LYS A 2 -11.93 1.32 -6.44
C LYS A 2 -11.52 0.54 -5.19
N LEU A 3 -12.26 -0.51 -4.83
CA LEU A 3 -11.98 -1.37 -3.67
C LEU A 3 -11.57 -2.80 -4.05
N LYS A 4 -11.57 -3.12 -5.35
CA LYS A 4 -11.11 -4.41 -5.88
C LYS A 4 -9.73 -4.21 -6.50
N PRO A 5 -8.74 -5.08 -6.22
CA PRO A 5 -7.46 -5.05 -6.92
C PRO A 5 -7.65 -5.18 -8.44
N ASN A 6 -6.81 -4.51 -9.22
CA ASN A 6 -6.83 -4.59 -10.67
C ASN A 6 -6.05 -5.83 -11.14
N TYR A 7 -6.72 -6.97 -11.19
CA TYR A 7 -6.09 -8.23 -11.62
C TYR A 7 -5.82 -8.23 -13.13
N TYR A 8 -4.60 -8.59 -13.51
CA TYR A 8 -4.27 -8.89 -14.89
C TYR A 8 -5.03 -10.14 -15.33
N LYS A 9 -5.87 -9.98 -16.37
CA LYS A 9 -6.73 -11.03 -16.94
C LYS A 9 -7.55 -11.77 -15.87
N ASP A 10 -8.05 -11.04 -14.87
CA ASP A 10 -8.83 -11.57 -13.74
C ASP A 10 -8.13 -12.67 -12.93
N ARG A 11 -6.79 -12.69 -12.93
CA ARG A 11 -6.01 -13.80 -12.35
C ARG A 11 -4.89 -13.36 -11.42
N VAL A 12 -4.02 -12.45 -11.84
CA VAL A 12 -2.78 -12.14 -11.10
C VAL A 12 -2.69 -10.64 -10.78
N CYS A 13 -2.30 -10.32 -9.55
CA CYS A 13 -1.97 -8.96 -9.14
C CYS A 13 -0.72 -9.03 -8.26
N LEU A 14 0.30 -8.25 -8.60
CA LEU A 14 1.54 -8.21 -7.82
C LEU A 14 1.29 -7.55 -6.46
N ASN A 15 2.10 -7.89 -5.45
CA ASN A 15 2.17 -7.14 -4.20
C ASN A 15 3.65 -6.89 -3.87
N VAL A 16 4.06 -5.63 -3.91
CA VAL A 16 5.46 -5.20 -3.73
C VAL A 16 5.52 -3.93 -2.91
N LEU A 17 6.60 -3.74 -2.15
CA LEU A 17 6.77 -2.57 -1.28
C LEU A 17 7.24 -1.34 -2.05
N ALA A 18 6.73 -0.17 -1.68
CA ALA A 18 7.30 1.11 -2.12
C ALA A 18 8.26 1.69 -1.08
N GLY A 19 9.39 2.22 -1.55
CA GLY A 19 10.33 2.98 -0.72
C GLY A 19 9.96 4.47 -0.57
N SER A 20 9.12 5.01 -1.47
CA SER A 20 8.67 6.40 -1.46
C SER A 20 7.39 6.58 -2.30
N LYS A 21 6.74 7.76 -2.22
CA LYS A 21 5.57 8.10 -3.03
C LYS A 21 5.87 8.17 -4.53
N ALA A 22 7.06 8.67 -4.90
CA ALA A 22 7.51 8.67 -6.29
C ALA A 22 7.69 7.22 -6.78
N ASN A 23 8.38 6.40 -5.98
CA ASN A 23 8.56 4.99 -6.30
C ASN A 23 7.24 4.22 -6.36
N ALA A 24 6.23 4.57 -5.55
CA ALA A 24 4.89 3.97 -5.65
C ALA A 24 4.23 4.25 -7.01
N GLN A 25 4.35 5.47 -7.54
CA GLN A 25 3.86 5.81 -8.88
C GLN A 25 4.65 5.06 -9.96
N ASP A 26 5.98 4.99 -9.82
CA ASP A 26 6.83 4.25 -10.76
C ASP A 26 6.46 2.77 -10.80
N ILE A 27 6.26 2.13 -9.64
CA ILE A 27 5.81 0.74 -9.51
C ILE A 27 4.45 0.56 -10.17
N TYR A 28 3.49 1.44 -9.85
CA TYR A 28 2.13 1.36 -10.39
C TYR A 28 2.12 1.46 -11.91
N ASN A 29 2.88 2.42 -12.46
CA ASN A 29 3.01 2.62 -13.90
C ASN A 29 3.73 1.44 -14.57
N ALA A 30 4.82 0.96 -13.98
CA ALA A 30 5.58 -0.18 -14.52
C ALA A 30 4.75 -1.47 -14.56
N ALA A 31 3.89 -1.68 -13.57
CA ALA A 31 2.97 -2.82 -13.53
C ALA A 31 1.68 -2.60 -14.35
N GLN A 32 1.55 -1.47 -15.06
CA GLN A 32 0.35 -1.09 -15.81
C GLN A 32 -0.92 -1.14 -14.92
N GLY A 33 -0.77 -0.77 -13.65
CA GLY A 33 -1.81 -0.79 -12.64
C GLY A 33 -2.16 -2.17 -12.06
N HIS A 34 -1.51 -3.26 -12.49
CA HIS A 34 -1.76 -4.63 -12.00
C HIS A 34 -0.94 -5.00 -10.76
N VAL A 35 -0.93 -4.11 -9.77
CA VAL A 35 -0.14 -4.23 -8.54
C VAL A 35 -0.89 -3.60 -7.37
N LEU A 36 -0.71 -4.17 -6.18
CA LEU A 36 -0.95 -3.50 -4.92
C LEU A 36 0.39 -3.05 -4.35
N VAL A 37 0.51 -1.76 -4.06
CA VAL A 37 1.75 -1.18 -3.55
C VAL A 37 1.70 -1.18 -2.03
N GLY A 38 2.62 -1.94 -1.43
CA GLY A 38 2.73 -2.11 0.01
C GLY A 38 3.34 -0.90 0.71
N VAL A 39 2.64 -0.40 1.73
CA VAL A 39 3.14 0.60 2.68
C VAL A 39 3.00 0.02 4.09
N LEU A 40 4.09 0.05 4.86
CA LEU A 40 4.17 -0.64 6.14
C LEU A 40 3.72 0.25 7.29
N SER A 41 2.79 -0.25 8.09
CA SER A 41 2.22 0.43 9.24
C SER A 41 3.28 0.65 10.34
N LYS A 42 4.24 -0.27 10.48
CA LYS A 42 5.40 -0.14 11.39
C LYS A 42 6.26 1.11 11.15
N ASN A 43 6.20 1.73 9.97
CA ASN A 43 6.98 2.93 9.67
C ASN A 43 6.38 4.22 10.25
N TYR A 44 5.23 4.12 10.93
CA TYR A 44 4.53 5.25 11.53
C TYR A 44 4.44 5.07 13.05
N PRO A 45 4.52 6.17 13.82
CA PRO A 45 4.40 6.13 15.27
C PRO A 45 2.97 5.88 15.77
N ASP A 46 1.95 6.24 14.99
CA ASP A 46 0.54 6.21 15.36
C ASP A 46 -0.39 5.99 14.15
N VAL A 47 -1.69 5.78 14.42
CA VAL A 47 -2.70 5.50 13.39
C VAL A 47 -2.95 6.74 12.53
N GLU A 48 -3.03 7.92 13.15
CA GLU A 48 -3.38 9.17 12.49
C GLU A 48 -2.35 9.54 11.42
N SER A 49 -1.06 9.45 11.73
CA SER A 49 0.04 9.69 10.80
C SER A 49 0.08 8.64 9.69
N ALA A 50 -0.19 7.37 10.01
CA ALA A 50 -0.29 6.30 9.02
C ALA A 50 -1.45 6.55 8.04
N VAL A 51 -2.66 6.83 8.54
CA VAL A 51 -3.86 7.12 7.73
C VAL A 51 -3.61 8.33 6.85
N ALA A 52 -3.04 9.41 7.39
CA ALA A 52 -2.76 10.63 6.64
C ALA A 52 -1.77 10.37 5.48
N ASP A 53 -0.71 9.59 5.71
CA ASP A 53 0.29 9.32 4.67
C ASP A 53 -0.14 8.25 3.66
N MET A 54 -0.72 7.14 4.14
CA MET A 54 -1.24 6.08 3.27
C MET A 54 -2.38 6.59 2.38
N SER A 55 -3.20 7.53 2.84
CA SER A 55 -4.20 8.20 2.00
C SER A 55 -3.57 9.02 0.87
N ARG A 56 -2.37 9.59 1.07
CA ARG A 56 -1.62 10.26 0.00
C ARG A 56 -1.09 9.25 -1.02
N TYR A 57 -0.53 8.12 -0.56
CA TYR A 57 -0.15 7.03 -1.45
C TYR A 57 -1.34 6.57 -2.30
N ALA A 58 -2.46 6.22 -1.65
CA ALA A 58 -3.67 5.75 -2.32
C ALA A 58 -4.15 6.70 -3.43
N ARG A 59 -4.13 8.03 -3.22
CA ARG A 59 -4.51 9.00 -4.26
C ARG A 59 -3.61 8.98 -5.49
N LEU A 60 -2.32 8.67 -5.32
CA LEU A 60 -1.33 8.65 -6.39
C LEU A 60 -1.37 7.39 -7.26
N ILE A 61 -2.00 6.31 -6.77
CA ILE A 61 -1.99 4.98 -7.40
C ILE A 61 -3.41 4.39 -7.56
N GLU A 62 -4.42 5.24 -7.77
CA GLU A 62 -5.82 4.83 -7.90
C GLU A 62 -6.37 3.91 -6.79
N ASN A 63 -5.91 4.12 -5.56
CA ASN A 63 -6.24 3.32 -4.38
C ASN A 63 -5.70 1.87 -4.43
N ALA A 64 -4.72 1.58 -5.28
CA ALA A 64 -4.02 0.30 -5.34
C ALA A 64 -2.99 0.12 -4.20
N LEU A 65 -3.42 0.38 -2.97
CA LEU A 65 -2.61 0.34 -1.76
C LEU A 65 -2.75 -1.03 -1.08
N SER A 66 -1.64 -1.58 -0.57
CA SER A 66 -1.63 -2.68 0.41
C SER A 66 -1.12 -2.16 1.75
N VAL A 67 -1.97 -2.20 2.78
CA VAL A 67 -1.58 -1.86 4.15
C VAL A 67 -0.87 -3.07 4.76
N GLY A 68 0.44 -2.95 4.99
CA GLY A 68 1.26 -4.05 5.50
C GLY A 68 1.62 -3.89 6.97
N LEU A 69 1.72 -5.00 7.71
CA LEU A 69 2.14 -4.98 9.14
C LEU A 69 3.60 -4.55 9.32
N GLY A 70 4.48 -5.06 8.45
CA GLY A 70 5.94 -4.94 8.58
C GLY A 70 6.51 -6.02 9.50
N LEU A 71 7.22 -7.00 8.91
CA LEU A 71 7.84 -8.17 9.56
C LEU A 71 6.89 -9.28 10.05
N ALA A 72 5.59 -9.24 9.72
CA ALA A 72 4.59 -10.25 10.13
C ALA A 72 4.52 -10.51 11.65
N ILE A 73 4.95 -9.54 12.47
CA ILE A 73 4.91 -9.66 13.92
C ILE A 73 3.51 -9.22 14.41
N PRO A 74 2.81 -10.01 15.25
CA PRO A 74 1.45 -9.69 15.72
C PRO A 74 1.35 -8.37 16.48
N SER A 75 2.45 -7.92 17.09
CA SER A 75 2.51 -6.76 17.98
C SER A 75 2.85 -5.45 17.28
N SER A 76 2.48 -5.27 16.00
CA SER A 76 2.56 -3.96 15.36
C SER A 76 1.72 -2.95 16.18
N ARG A 77 2.41 -2.19 17.04
CA ARG A 77 1.85 -1.40 18.16
C ARG A 77 0.78 -0.40 17.76
N ILE A 78 0.74 -0.01 16.48
CA ILE A 78 -0.25 0.97 16.03
C ILE A 78 -1.67 0.42 15.91
N TRP A 79 -1.86 -0.90 15.83
CA TRP A 79 -3.21 -1.50 15.71
C TRP A 79 -3.80 -1.92 17.06
N SER A 80 -3.12 -1.62 18.15
CA SER A 80 -3.59 -1.84 19.52
C SER A 80 -4.50 -0.67 19.92
N ALA A 81 -5.77 -0.76 19.52
CA ALA A 81 -6.86 0.02 20.08
C ALA A 81 -7.45 -0.70 21.31
#